data_AF-A0AAD7APW3-F1
#
_entry.id   AF-A0AAD7APW3-F1
#
_cell.length_a   1.000
_cell.length_b   1.000
_cell.length_c   1.000
_cell.angle_alpha   90.00
_cell.angle_beta   90.00
_cell.angle_gamma   90.00
#
_symmetry.space_group_name_H-M   'P 1'
#
loop_
_entity.id
_entity.type
_entity.pdbx_description
1 polymer ?
#
loop_
_entity_poly.entity_id
_entity_poly.type
_entity_poly.pdbx_seq_one_letter_code
_entity_poly.pdbx_strand_id
1 'polypeptide(L)'
;MHPALLPTALSQLPPVTRRIANKAMPADAHLGDFMRITRIFDDASSDKLELFAPVLMANLASERIPSEYAFDPENPKWNLAFNAVVRAVASLRLLAMPNTIAKLPNSSWRDIWRRAWPWIHFTSTFHRLLGSLDGEEFFSAHVQLITLLRKDSTTAKLIESTTGARTIIARAVKFLFLYPEDNTEGWEFADGWQLLGDMKVEGPHHVDELLDGFSVSLNGLASTIVGHLDLANENLAVSSDSEIDIVTSHIGSTYTRIIRFSGSFRACLHSCGIVSTITTMLRIIVDRQTVYPVLSDFLPVLWDDLGGVAAPARMVEAINAGFLQILIIGAAGPHSDESARTDIEEMLKSFLPGFTTYQSVLECIRNALPEADVLASTPQFKASPIAKHWESFRTLVQQRTSVLESNFAAEFTSWQGAPKSCCEPIPAVVQAADPFTIARGGAKQRIGERANTIRCLAYTG
;
A
#
# COMPACT_ATOMS: atom_id res chain seq x y z
N MET A 1 2.89 32.89 15.86
CA MET A 1 2.28 32.11 16.94
C MET A 1 0.85 32.59 17.15
N HIS A 2 -0.11 31.76 16.76
CA HIS A 2 -1.53 32.02 16.85
C HIS A 2 -2.00 32.29 18.31
N PRO A 3 -2.93 33.23 18.56
CA PRO A 3 -3.36 33.58 19.93
C PRO A 3 -3.87 32.41 20.77
N ALA A 4 -4.56 31.44 20.16
CA ALA A 4 -5.05 30.24 20.85
C ALA A 4 -3.92 29.35 21.43
N LEU A 5 -2.70 29.50 20.92
CA LEU A 5 -1.54 28.73 21.37
C LEU A 5 -0.73 29.49 22.43
N LEU A 6 -1.03 30.76 22.69
CA LEU A 6 -0.29 31.59 23.63
C LEU A 6 -0.72 31.31 25.08
N PRO A 7 0.18 31.49 26.07
CA PRO A 7 -0.14 31.27 27.48
C PRO A 7 -1.34 32.08 27.98
N THR A 8 -1.63 33.22 27.34
CA THR A 8 -2.79 34.05 27.64
C THR A 8 -4.12 33.31 27.47
N ALA A 9 -4.21 32.30 26.60
CA ALA A 9 -5.42 31.52 26.42
C ALA A 9 -5.81 30.70 27.67
N LEU A 10 -4.84 30.39 28.54
CA LEU A 10 -5.09 29.69 29.81
C LEU A 10 -5.93 30.51 30.80
N SER A 11 -6.11 31.82 30.57
CA SER A 11 -6.96 32.67 31.42
C SER A 11 -8.42 32.24 31.40
N GLN A 12 -8.84 31.48 30.38
CA GLN A 12 -10.20 30.98 30.18
C GLN A 12 -10.48 29.69 30.96
N LEU A 13 -9.44 29.05 31.51
CA LEU A 13 -9.57 27.84 32.32
C LEU A 13 -10.04 28.17 33.76
N PRO A 14 -10.77 27.24 34.42
CA PRO A 14 -11.08 27.35 35.84
C PRO A 14 -9.82 27.59 36.69
N PRO A 15 -9.88 28.33 37.82
CA PRO A 15 -8.70 28.72 38.58
C PRO A 15 -7.79 27.56 39.00
N VAL A 16 -8.38 26.43 39.43
CA VAL A 16 -7.64 25.23 39.84
C VAL A 16 -6.93 24.62 38.63
N THR A 17 -7.64 24.41 37.53
CA THR A 17 -7.12 23.86 36.28
C THR A 17 -6.02 24.73 35.67
N ARG A 18 -6.22 26.05 35.65
CA ARG A 18 -5.22 27.03 35.21
C ARG A 18 -3.93 26.95 36.03
N ARG A 19 -4.04 26.74 37.35
CA ARG A 19 -2.88 26.58 38.23
C ARG A 19 -2.09 25.31 37.87
N ILE A 20 -2.77 24.22 37.54
CA ILE A 20 -2.14 22.97 37.09
C ILE A 20 -1.46 23.19 35.73
N ALA A 21 -2.18 23.80 34.77
CA ALA A 21 -1.64 24.12 33.44
C ALA A 21 -0.36 24.97 33.52
N ASN A 22 -0.39 26.06 34.31
CA ASN A 22 0.78 26.91 34.51
C ASN A 22 1.96 26.19 35.17
N LYS A 23 1.71 25.20 36.03
CA LYS A 23 2.78 24.38 36.64
C LYS A 23 3.39 23.38 35.67
N ALA A 24 2.62 22.90 34.70
CA ALA A 24 3.08 21.92 33.72
C ALA A 24 3.90 22.54 32.56
N MET A 25 3.82 23.85 32.37
CA MET A 25 4.47 24.56 31.27
C MET A 25 5.99 24.73 31.37
N PRO A 26 6.61 25.05 32.52
CA PRO A 26 8.06 25.27 32.61
C PRO A 26 8.89 24.09 32.11
N ALA A 27 10.09 24.37 31.59
CA ALA A 27 10.96 23.32 31.05
C ALA A 27 11.41 22.32 32.13
N ASP A 28 11.58 22.80 33.36
CA ASP A 28 11.94 22.06 34.57
C ASP A 28 10.72 21.54 35.35
N ALA A 29 9.50 21.69 34.82
CA ALA A 29 8.30 21.18 35.47
C ALA A 29 8.39 19.67 35.74
N HIS A 30 7.95 19.25 36.92
CA HIS A 30 7.94 17.85 37.32
C HIS A 30 6.97 17.06 36.42
N LEU A 31 7.37 15.85 35.99
CA LEU A 31 6.55 15.02 35.10
C LEU A 31 5.13 14.80 35.65
N GLY A 32 5.02 14.61 36.97
CA GLY A 32 3.73 14.45 37.66
C GLY A 32 2.77 15.64 37.52
N ASP A 33 3.24 16.87 37.31
CA ASP A 33 2.36 18.02 37.04
C ASP A 33 1.78 17.94 35.63
N PHE A 34 2.54 17.43 34.66
CA PHE A 34 2.05 17.18 33.31
C PHE A 34 1.13 15.95 33.24
N MET A 35 1.42 14.87 33.98
CA MET A 35 0.52 13.71 34.06
C MET A 35 -0.85 14.04 34.67
N ARG A 36 -0.97 15.13 35.43
CA ARG A 36 -2.28 15.65 35.85
C ARG A 36 -3.04 16.28 34.70
N ILE A 37 -2.36 16.86 33.71
CA ILE A 37 -2.98 17.36 32.49
C ILE A 37 -3.49 16.20 31.65
N THR A 38 -2.70 15.13 31.46
CA THR A 38 -3.16 13.97 30.68
C THR A 38 -4.42 13.34 31.27
N ARG A 39 -4.49 13.17 32.60
CA ARG A 39 -5.72 12.68 33.26
C ARG A 39 -6.93 13.59 33.07
N ILE A 40 -6.72 14.91 33.06
CA ILE A 40 -7.81 15.85 32.75
C ILE A 40 -8.32 15.64 31.32
N PHE A 41 -7.46 15.28 30.37
CA PHE A 41 -7.88 14.92 29.02
C PHE A 41 -8.66 13.60 28.99
N ASP A 42 -8.24 12.61 29.77
CA ASP A 42 -8.91 11.30 29.85
C ASP A 42 -10.30 11.39 30.51
N ASP A 43 -10.45 12.24 31.53
CA ASP A 43 -11.67 12.37 32.33
C ASP A 43 -12.69 13.40 31.75
N ALA A 44 -12.29 14.25 30.80
CA ALA A 44 -13.11 15.40 30.39
C ALA A 44 -14.14 15.07 29.30
N SER A 45 -15.39 15.49 29.52
CA SER A 45 -16.39 15.68 28.47
C SER A 45 -16.02 16.90 27.59
N SER A 46 -15.09 16.69 26.66
CA SER A 46 -14.89 17.35 25.34
C SER A 46 -14.74 18.87 25.21
N ASP A 47 -15.36 19.75 26.00
CA ASP A 47 -15.70 21.09 25.48
C ASP A 47 -14.68 22.21 25.68
N LYS A 48 -13.53 21.92 26.27
CA LYS A 48 -12.48 22.93 26.55
C LYS A 48 -11.05 22.41 26.38
N LEU A 49 -10.86 21.29 25.69
CA LEU A 49 -9.55 20.66 25.53
C LEU A 49 -8.58 21.55 24.73
N GLU A 50 -9.11 22.32 23.79
CA GLU A 50 -8.35 23.30 23.00
C GLU A 50 -7.70 24.39 23.85
N LEU A 51 -8.26 24.71 25.02
CA LEU A 51 -7.68 25.70 25.94
C LEU A 51 -6.36 25.25 26.55
N PHE A 52 -6.03 23.95 26.50
CA PHE A 52 -4.74 23.43 26.94
C PHE A 52 -3.66 23.43 25.85
N ALA A 53 -3.99 23.82 24.61
CA ALA A 53 -3.01 23.91 23.53
C ALA A 53 -1.73 24.70 23.90
N PRO A 54 -1.77 25.79 24.69
CA PRO A 54 -0.55 26.46 25.13
C PRO A 54 0.39 25.58 25.97
N VAL A 55 -0.15 24.65 26.77
CA VAL A 55 0.64 23.70 27.57
C VAL A 55 1.33 22.71 26.63
N LEU A 56 0.57 22.14 25.69
CA LEU A 56 1.10 21.19 24.69
C LEU A 56 2.20 21.86 23.85
N MET A 57 1.95 23.09 23.38
CA MET A 57 2.90 23.86 22.58
C MET A 57 4.14 24.32 23.35
N ALA A 58 4.03 24.51 24.67
CA ALA A 58 5.19 24.78 25.52
C ALA A 58 6.11 23.55 25.62
N ASN A 59 5.54 22.35 25.73
CA ASN A 59 6.31 21.11 25.74
C ASN A 59 6.95 20.79 24.39
N LEU A 60 6.33 21.21 23.30
CA LEU A 60 6.85 21.06 21.93
C LEU A 60 7.78 22.20 21.49
N ALA A 61 8.28 23.02 22.41
CA ALA A 61 9.30 24.00 22.09
C ALA A 61 10.59 23.31 21.61
N SER A 62 11.15 23.73 20.47
CA SER A 62 12.32 23.06 19.86
C SER A 62 13.57 23.17 20.71
N GLU A 63 13.67 24.21 21.54
CA GLU A 63 14.79 24.42 22.48
C GLU A 63 14.81 23.39 23.61
N ARG A 64 13.73 22.61 23.77
CA ARG A 64 13.61 21.54 24.77
C ARG A 64 14.05 20.17 24.25
N ILE A 65 14.37 20.05 22.96
CA ILE A 65 14.85 18.79 22.39
C ILE A 65 16.21 18.49 23.02
N PRO A 66 16.36 17.37 23.76
CA PRO A 66 17.63 17.03 24.37
C PRO A 66 18.65 16.59 23.31
N SER A 67 19.92 16.83 23.58
CA SER A 67 21.01 16.27 22.76
C SER A 67 21.07 14.75 22.89
N GLU A 68 21.50 14.04 21.85
CA GLU A 68 21.68 12.58 21.86
C GLU A 68 22.52 12.08 23.05
N TYR A 69 23.60 12.80 23.38
CA TYR A 69 24.46 12.52 24.53
C TYR A 69 23.74 12.53 25.88
N ALA A 70 22.56 13.13 25.96
CA ALA A 70 21.76 13.15 27.18
C ALA A 70 21.11 11.79 27.48
N PHE A 71 21.05 10.87 26.52
CA PHE A 71 20.54 9.51 26.72
C PHE A 71 21.61 8.48 27.03
N ASP A 72 22.86 8.90 27.19
CA ASP A 72 23.88 8.05 27.79
C ASP A 72 23.43 7.68 29.22
N PRO A 73 23.33 6.39 29.58
CA PRO A 73 22.95 5.96 30.93
C PRO A 73 23.83 6.56 32.05
N GLU A 74 25.07 6.95 31.74
CA GLU A 74 25.98 7.59 32.68
C GLU A 74 25.75 9.11 32.81
N ASN A 75 24.89 9.70 31.96
CA ASN A 75 24.65 11.13 31.97
C ASN A 75 23.74 11.53 33.15
N PRO A 76 24.17 12.46 34.03
CA PRO A 76 23.34 12.91 35.15
C PRO A 76 22.05 13.62 34.72
N LYS A 77 21.95 14.04 33.45
CA LYS A 77 20.76 14.66 32.86
C LYS A 77 19.81 13.67 32.19
N TRP A 78 20.09 12.37 32.24
CA TRP A 78 19.26 11.33 31.61
C TRP A 78 17.78 11.45 31.98
N ASN A 79 17.47 11.57 33.27
CA ASN A 79 16.08 11.73 33.75
C ASN A 79 15.39 12.98 33.20
N LEU A 80 16.12 14.10 33.06
CA LEU A 80 15.57 15.34 32.54
C LEU A 80 15.27 15.21 31.03
N ALA A 81 16.18 14.59 30.28
CA ALA A 81 16.00 14.31 28.86
C ALA A 81 14.83 13.36 28.61
N PHE A 82 14.76 12.27 29.37
CA PHE A 82 13.67 11.31 29.30
C PHE A 82 12.31 11.96 29.63
N ASN A 83 12.23 12.75 30.71
CA ASN A 83 11.01 13.48 31.06
C ASN A 83 10.58 14.51 29.99
N ALA A 84 11.54 15.13 29.29
CA ALA A 84 11.22 16.02 28.17
C ALA A 84 10.59 15.24 27.01
N VAL A 85 11.14 14.07 26.67
CA VAL A 85 10.59 13.17 25.64
C VAL A 85 9.19 12.69 26.03
N VAL A 86 8.99 12.18 27.24
CA VAL A 86 7.67 11.69 27.68
C VAL A 86 6.61 12.78 27.56
N ARG A 87 6.93 14.01 28.00
CA ARG A 87 6.01 15.16 27.87
C ARG A 87 5.74 15.52 26.42
N ALA A 88 6.76 15.50 25.56
CA ALA A 88 6.59 15.81 24.14
C ALA A 88 5.72 14.75 23.43
N VAL A 89 6.00 13.46 23.64
CA VAL A 89 5.22 12.35 23.07
C VAL A 89 3.76 12.43 23.52
N ALA A 90 3.52 12.58 24.82
CA ALA A 90 2.15 12.73 25.32
C ALA A 90 1.48 14.01 24.78
N SER A 91 2.24 15.11 24.58
CA SER A 91 1.68 16.33 23.96
C SER A 91 1.30 16.12 22.49
N LEU A 92 2.09 15.35 21.73
CA LEU A 92 1.76 14.96 20.35
C LEU A 92 0.51 14.09 20.31
N ARG A 93 0.39 13.11 21.21
CA ARG A 93 -0.82 12.27 21.37
C ARG A 93 -2.06 13.09 21.66
N LEU A 94 -1.99 13.99 22.65
CA LEU A 94 -3.14 14.83 23.01
C LEU A 94 -3.53 15.81 21.89
N LEU A 95 -2.57 16.27 21.08
CA LEU A 95 -2.83 17.06 19.87
C LEU A 95 -3.45 16.24 18.75
N ALA A 96 -3.10 14.95 18.63
CA ALA A 96 -3.66 14.04 17.64
C ALA A 96 -5.11 13.65 17.93
N MET A 97 -5.58 13.80 19.18
CA MET A 97 -6.97 13.52 19.53
C MET A 97 -7.95 14.39 18.71
N PRO A 98 -8.95 13.79 18.04
CA PRO A 98 -9.90 14.52 17.19
C PRO A 98 -10.58 15.70 17.89
N ASN A 99 -10.95 15.54 19.17
CA ASN A 99 -11.62 16.56 19.96
C ASN A 99 -10.74 17.79 20.25
N THR A 100 -9.43 17.61 20.31
CA THR A 100 -8.47 18.70 20.57
C THR A 100 -8.21 19.48 19.28
N ILE A 101 -7.86 18.78 18.20
CA ILE A 101 -7.44 19.44 16.95
C ILE A 101 -8.61 20.05 16.18
N ALA A 102 -9.79 19.42 16.19
CA ALA A 102 -10.95 19.91 15.46
C ALA A 102 -11.47 21.24 16.02
N LYS A 103 -11.18 21.54 17.29
CA LYS A 103 -11.58 22.79 17.96
C LYS A 103 -10.52 23.89 17.83
N LEU A 104 -9.32 23.56 17.35
CA LEU A 104 -8.28 24.55 17.12
C LEU A 104 -8.48 25.26 15.77
N PRO A 105 -8.34 26.59 15.70
CA PRO A 105 -8.49 27.33 14.45
C PRO A 105 -7.48 26.87 13.39
N ASN A 106 -7.93 26.70 12.14
CA ASN A 106 -7.07 26.25 11.02
C ASN A 106 -5.80 27.12 10.86
N SER A 107 -5.91 28.43 11.14
CA SER A 107 -4.80 29.38 11.13
C SER A 107 -3.68 29.05 12.12
N SER A 108 -3.94 28.21 13.13
CA SER A 108 -2.95 27.76 14.11
C SER A 108 -2.14 26.54 13.66
N TRP A 109 -2.61 25.78 12.66
CA TRP A 109 -2.04 24.48 12.27
C TRP A 109 -0.60 24.59 11.77
N ARG A 110 -0.27 25.69 11.08
CA ARG A 110 1.11 25.99 10.68
C ARG A 110 2.06 26.14 11.87
N ASP A 111 1.62 26.80 12.94
CA ASP A 111 2.43 26.98 14.15
C ASP A 111 2.54 25.68 14.94
N ILE A 112 1.49 24.85 14.93
CA ILE A 112 1.50 23.49 15.48
C ILE A 112 2.54 22.63 14.76
N TRP A 113 2.48 22.56 13.43
CA TRP A 113 3.42 21.77 12.62
C TRP A 113 4.88 22.19 12.88
N ARG A 114 5.17 23.50 12.91
CA ARG A 114 6.53 24.01 13.15
C ARG A 114 7.12 23.56 14.49
N ARG A 115 6.30 23.33 15.51
CA ARG A 115 6.75 22.86 16.83
C ARG A 115 6.70 21.34 16.96
N ALA A 116 5.69 20.71 16.38
CA ALA A 116 5.56 19.26 16.39
C ALA A 116 6.68 18.61 15.57
N TRP A 117 6.95 19.09 14.37
CA TRP A 117 7.87 18.44 13.42
C TRP A 117 9.26 18.13 13.99
N PRO A 118 9.99 19.07 14.64
CA PRO A 118 11.29 18.77 15.24
C PRO A 118 11.24 17.62 16.26
N TRP A 119 10.16 17.56 17.06
CA TRP A 119 9.95 16.49 18.03
C TRP A 119 9.63 15.16 17.35
N ILE A 120 8.72 15.16 16.37
CA ILE A 120 8.39 13.98 15.55
C ILE A 120 9.65 13.40 14.90
N HIS A 121 10.49 14.25 14.31
CA HIS A 121 11.76 13.86 13.69
C HIS A 121 12.72 13.25 14.70
N PHE A 122 12.92 13.94 15.82
CA PHE A 122 13.80 13.49 16.88
C PHE A 122 13.36 12.13 17.43
N THR A 123 12.10 12.01 17.85
CA THR A 123 11.61 10.80 18.49
C THR A 123 11.55 9.63 17.50
N SER A 124 11.21 9.86 16.23
CA SER A 124 11.27 8.83 15.18
C SER A 124 12.70 8.33 14.96
N THR A 125 13.69 9.23 14.97
CA THR A 125 15.10 8.88 14.76
C THR A 125 15.67 8.10 15.94
N PHE A 126 15.30 8.47 17.17
CA PHE A 126 15.85 7.87 18.40
C PHE A 126 14.93 6.86 19.09
N HIS A 127 13.83 6.43 18.46
CA HIS A 127 12.83 5.53 19.08
C HIS A 127 13.47 4.30 19.76
N ARG A 128 14.51 3.70 19.16
CA ARG A 128 15.22 2.55 19.75
C ARG A 128 15.92 2.87 21.07
N LEU A 129 16.44 4.09 21.22
CA LEU A 129 17.10 4.53 22.46
C LEU A 129 16.09 4.89 23.55
N LEU A 130 14.85 5.21 23.17
CA LEU A 130 13.81 5.65 24.09
C LEU A 130 13.13 4.48 24.84
N GLY A 131 13.41 3.23 24.49
CA GLY A 131 12.84 2.05 25.15
C GLY A 131 11.33 1.95 24.99
N SER A 132 10.68 1.14 25.83
CA SER A 132 9.26 0.71 25.80
C SER A 132 8.20 1.82 25.98
N LEU A 133 8.42 3.04 25.49
CA LEU A 133 7.31 3.93 25.19
C LEU A 133 6.54 3.24 24.07
N ASP A 134 5.34 2.73 24.35
CA ASP A 134 4.54 1.92 23.43
C ASP A 134 4.62 2.45 22.00
N GLY A 135 5.39 1.74 21.17
CA GLY A 135 5.79 2.21 19.84
C GLY A 135 4.57 2.45 18.94
N GLU A 136 3.52 1.66 19.15
CA GLU A 136 2.23 1.71 18.46
C GLU A 136 1.52 3.03 18.71
N GLU A 137 1.20 3.34 19.97
CA GLU A 137 0.57 4.62 20.35
C GLU A 137 1.41 5.84 19.94
N PHE A 138 2.73 5.67 19.89
CA PHE A 138 3.67 6.68 19.45
C PHE A 138 3.62 6.93 17.94
N PHE A 139 3.64 5.89 17.10
CA PHE A 139 3.57 6.03 15.64
C PHE A 139 2.16 6.39 15.17
N SER A 140 1.12 5.82 15.78
CA SER A 140 -0.30 6.17 15.56
C SER A 140 -0.53 7.68 15.72
N ALA A 141 -0.06 8.27 16.82
CA ALA A 141 -0.22 9.70 17.07
C ALA A 141 0.48 10.59 16.02
N HIS A 142 1.60 10.15 15.44
CA HIS A 142 2.23 10.88 14.33
C HIS A 142 1.38 10.83 13.08
N VAL A 143 0.86 9.65 12.72
CA VAL A 143 0.00 9.48 11.54
C VAL A 143 -1.26 10.31 11.70
N GLN A 144 -1.98 10.17 12.81
CA GLN A 144 -3.18 10.94 13.12
C GLN A 144 -2.93 12.45 13.04
N LEU A 145 -1.86 12.95 13.68
CA LEU A 145 -1.53 14.37 13.66
C LEU A 145 -1.25 14.87 12.24
N ILE A 146 -0.51 14.10 11.44
CA ILE A 146 -0.21 14.46 10.04
C ILE A 146 -1.49 14.44 9.19
N THR A 147 -2.33 13.41 9.34
CA THR A 147 -3.63 13.30 8.66
C THR A 147 -4.51 14.50 8.96
N LEU A 148 -4.64 14.86 10.23
CA LEU A 148 -5.50 15.95 10.67
C LEU A 148 -4.98 17.31 10.18
N LEU A 149 -3.66 17.54 10.23
CA LEU A 149 -3.05 18.79 9.77
C LEU A 149 -3.13 18.97 8.25
N ARG A 150 -3.23 17.91 7.45
CA ARG A 150 -3.40 18.00 5.99
C ARG A 150 -4.80 18.40 5.54
N LYS A 151 -5.80 18.40 6.41
CA LYS A 151 -7.16 18.87 6.04
C LYS A 151 -7.16 20.34 5.58
N ASP A 152 -6.12 21.10 5.91
CA ASP A 152 -5.90 22.48 5.47
C ASP A 152 -4.89 22.50 4.33
N SER A 153 -5.31 23.07 3.20
CA SER A 153 -4.48 23.14 1.98
C SER A 153 -3.14 23.86 2.17
N THR A 154 -3.05 24.84 3.08
CA THR A 154 -1.81 25.56 3.34
C THR A 154 -0.83 24.70 4.13
N THR A 155 -1.33 23.99 5.13
CA THR A 155 -0.54 23.09 5.97
C THR A 155 -0.15 21.82 5.21
N ALA A 156 -1.01 21.31 4.33
CA ALA A 156 -0.66 20.20 3.43
C ALA A 156 0.56 20.51 2.55
N LYS A 157 0.58 21.69 1.91
CA LYS A 157 1.75 22.15 1.13
C LYS A 157 3.02 22.30 1.98
N LEU A 158 2.87 22.71 3.24
CA LEU A 158 4.00 22.81 4.16
C LEU A 158 4.55 21.43 4.52
N ILE A 159 3.69 20.46 4.82
CA ILE A 159 4.09 19.07 5.10
C ILE A 159 4.79 18.47 3.87
N GLU A 160 4.21 18.64 2.68
CA GLU A 160 4.75 18.14 1.42
C GLU A 160 6.14 18.69 1.07
N SER A 161 6.44 19.92 1.51
CA SER A 161 7.74 20.59 1.33
C SER A 161 8.70 20.41 2.51
N THR A 162 8.28 19.73 3.59
CA THR A 162 9.14 19.46 4.74
C THR A 162 10.01 18.23 4.46
N THR A 163 11.33 18.42 4.38
CA THR A 163 12.30 17.33 4.18
C THR A 163 12.18 16.27 5.27
N GLY A 164 12.15 15.00 4.88
CA GLY A 164 12.04 13.85 5.78
C GLY A 164 10.62 13.56 6.28
N ALA A 165 9.62 14.40 5.97
CA ALA A 165 8.23 14.14 6.38
C ALA A 165 7.70 12.83 5.79
N ARG A 166 8.01 12.54 4.52
CA ARG A 166 7.63 11.27 3.88
C ARG A 166 8.31 10.08 4.53
N THR A 167 9.58 10.20 4.87
CA THR A 167 10.34 9.16 5.59
C THR A 167 9.68 8.78 6.90
N ILE A 168 9.22 9.77 7.68
CA ILE A 168 8.56 9.49 8.95
C ILE A 168 7.17 8.88 8.75
N ILE A 169 6.39 9.37 7.79
CA ILE A 169 5.09 8.76 7.46
C ILE A 169 5.31 7.31 7.03
N ALA A 170 6.28 7.05 6.17
CA ALA A 170 6.66 5.72 5.74
C ALA A 170 7.10 4.81 6.91
N ARG A 171 7.89 5.33 7.87
CA ARG A 171 8.24 4.60 9.11
C ARG A 171 7.01 4.26 9.94
N ALA A 172 6.09 5.21 10.08
CA ALA A 172 4.88 5.01 10.84
C ALA A 172 3.95 3.98 10.17
N VAL A 173 3.77 4.06 8.85
CA VAL A 173 3.04 3.05 8.06
C VAL A 173 3.68 1.67 8.18
N LYS A 174 5.01 1.59 8.09
CA LYS A 174 5.74 0.34 8.33
C LYS A 174 5.52 -0.22 9.73
N PHE A 175 5.45 0.65 10.74
CA PHE A 175 5.24 0.20 12.12
C PHE A 175 3.83 -0.35 12.30
N LEU A 176 2.81 0.39 11.85
CA LEU A 176 1.41 -0.07 11.83
C LEU A 176 1.23 -1.38 11.04
N PHE A 177 2.10 -1.63 10.04
CA PHE A 177 2.11 -2.91 9.32
C PHE A 177 2.64 -4.09 10.14
N LEU A 178 3.68 -3.89 10.94
CA LEU A 178 4.39 -4.96 11.62
C LEU A 178 3.72 -5.40 12.93
N TYR A 179 2.81 -4.60 13.48
CA TYR A 179 2.14 -4.84 14.75
C TYR A 179 0.62 -4.72 14.63
N PRO A 180 -0.05 -5.60 13.87
CA PRO A 180 -1.50 -5.52 13.61
C PRO A 180 -2.36 -6.01 14.80
N GLU A 181 -1.88 -5.92 16.05
CA GLU A 181 -2.48 -6.66 17.16
C GLU A 181 -3.90 -6.18 17.52
N ASP A 182 -4.36 -5.00 17.07
CA ASP A 182 -5.74 -4.53 17.24
C ASP A 182 -6.39 -4.05 15.91
N ASN A 183 -7.51 -4.68 15.53
CA ASN A 183 -8.30 -4.41 14.31
C ASN A 183 -8.79 -2.96 14.14
N THR A 184 -8.65 -2.08 15.13
CA THR A 184 -8.99 -0.66 15.05
C THR A 184 -8.01 0.17 14.22
N GLU A 185 -6.81 -0.35 13.92
CA GLU A 185 -5.71 0.39 13.27
C GLU A 185 -5.71 0.34 11.74
N GLY A 186 -6.60 -0.44 11.12
CA GLY A 186 -6.70 -0.53 9.66
C GLY A 186 -6.93 0.83 8.97
N TRP A 187 -7.62 1.75 9.65
CA TRP A 187 -7.88 3.12 9.18
C TRP A 187 -6.65 4.03 9.21
N GLU A 188 -5.74 3.82 10.16
CA GLU A 188 -4.56 4.67 10.29
C GLU A 188 -3.48 4.25 9.31
N PHE A 189 -3.34 2.94 9.10
CA PHE A 189 -2.56 2.40 8.01
C PHE A 189 -3.08 2.92 6.66
N ALA A 190 -4.41 2.93 6.52
CA ALA A 190 -5.09 3.39 5.35
C ALA A 190 -4.84 4.87 5.03
N ASP A 191 -5.05 5.70 6.04
CA ASP A 191 -4.73 7.12 6.00
C ASP A 191 -3.24 7.31 5.69
N GLY A 192 -2.35 6.50 6.26
CA GLY A 192 -0.93 6.50 5.98
C GLY A 192 -0.59 6.26 4.49
N TRP A 193 -1.20 5.28 3.84
CA TRP A 193 -1.03 5.08 2.40
C TRP A 193 -1.69 6.17 1.57
N GLN A 194 -2.87 6.61 1.98
CA GLN A 194 -3.55 7.74 1.37
C GLN A 194 -2.64 8.97 1.40
N LEU A 195 -1.98 9.22 2.54
CA LEU A 195 -1.03 10.28 2.75
C LEU A 195 0.13 10.19 1.76
N LEU A 196 0.76 9.01 1.66
CA LEU A 196 1.88 8.78 0.74
C LEU A 196 1.46 8.91 -0.73
N GLY A 197 0.28 8.42 -1.10
CA GLY A 197 -0.25 8.51 -2.47
C GLY A 197 -0.65 9.94 -2.87
N ASP A 198 -1.17 10.75 -1.95
CA ASP A 198 -1.50 12.15 -2.19
C ASP A 198 -0.25 13.04 -2.30
N MET A 199 0.86 12.63 -1.70
CA MET A 199 2.13 13.34 -1.81
C MET A 199 2.78 13.07 -3.16
N LYS A 200 2.24 13.66 -4.24
CA LYS A 200 2.78 13.69 -5.62
C LYS A 200 4.24 13.21 -5.70
N VAL A 201 4.43 11.94 -6.04
CA VAL A 201 5.77 11.34 -6.23
C VAL A 201 6.28 11.73 -7.61
N GLU A 202 6.44 13.03 -7.84
CA GLU A 202 6.84 13.59 -9.13
C GLU A 202 8.37 13.68 -9.27
N GLY A 203 9.14 13.35 -8.21
CA GLY A 203 10.60 13.46 -8.20
C GLY A 203 11.31 12.25 -7.57
N PRO A 204 12.53 11.90 -8.03
CA PRO A 204 13.34 10.79 -7.48
C PRO A 204 13.54 10.87 -5.96
N HIS A 205 13.75 12.08 -5.44
CA HIS A 205 13.96 12.33 -4.01
C HIS A 205 12.76 11.92 -3.14
N HIS A 206 11.53 11.95 -3.67
CA HIS A 206 10.36 11.51 -2.91
C HIS A 206 10.33 9.98 -2.75
N VAL A 207 10.77 9.23 -3.77
CA VAL A 207 10.91 7.77 -3.67
C VAL A 207 12.00 7.42 -2.66
N ASP A 208 13.13 8.12 -2.69
CA ASP A 208 14.23 7.89 -1.74
C ASP A 208 13.79 8.08 -0.29
N GLU A 209 13.02 9.13 0.02
CA GLU A 209 12.47 9.35 1.36
C GLU A 209 11.55 8.20 1.81
N LEU A 210 10.71 7.67 0.91
CA LEU A 210 9.85 6.51 1.20
C LEU A 210 10.69 5.26 1.48
N LEU A 211 11.68 4.98 0.63
CA LEU A 211 12.55 3.82 0.76
C LEU A 211 13.37 3.86 2.05
N ASP A 212 13.89 5.03 2.44
CA ASP A 212 14.57 5.22 3.72
C ASP A 212 13.61 4.98 4.90
N GLY A 213 12.38 5.48 4.77
CA GLY A 213 11.36 5.34 5.81
C GLY A 213 10.99 3.88 6.07
N PHE A 214 10.77 3.11 5.00
CA PHE A 214 10.59 1.67 5.12
C PHE A 214 11.90 0.91 5.41
N SER A 215 13.06 1.55 5.23
CA SER A 215 14.38 0.93 5.31
C SER A 215 14.51 -0.28 4.39
N VAL A 216 14.06 -0.14 3.13
CA VAL A 216 14.00 -1.21 2.13
C VAL A 216 14.41 -0.70 0.76
N SER A 217 14.72 -1.63 -0.14
CA SER A 217 14.84 -1.35 -1.57
C SER A 217 13.46 -1.13 -2.20
N LEU A 218 13.44 -0.66 -3.46
CA LEU A 218 12.20 -0.51 -4.22
C LEU A 218 11.41 -1.82 -4.34
N ASN A 219 12.10 -2.95 -4.52
CA ASN A 219 11.48 -4.29 -4.48
C ASN A 219 10.98 -4.65 -3.08
N GLY A 220 11.72 -4.29 -2.03
CA GLY A 220 11.28 -4.52 -0.66
C GLY A 220 10.00 -3.75 -0.34
N LEU A 221 9.90 -2.49 -0.76
CA LEU A 221 8.67 -1.69 -0.61
C LEU A 221 7.49 -2.31 -1.38
N ALA A 222 7.72 -2.71 -2.64
CA ALA A 222 6.70 -3.38 -3.44
C ALA A 222 6.23 -4.68 -2.77
N SER A 223 7.15 -5.48 -2.25
CA SER A 223 6.84 -6.72 -1.52
C SER A 223 6.05 -6.45 -0.23
N THR A 224 6.37 -5.39 0.52
CA THR A 224 5.61 -4.99 1.72
C THR A 224 4.18 -4.60 1.36
N ILE A 225 3.98 -3.84 0.28
CA ILE A 225 2.64 -3.45 -0.19
C ILE A 225 1.84 -4.67 -0.61
N VAL A 226 2.40 -5.55 -1.44
CA VAL A 226 1.68 -6.74 -1.91
C VAL A 226 1.34 -7.65 -0.73
N GLY A 227 2.29 -7.90 0.17
CA GLY A 227 2.04 -8.71 1.38
C GLY A 227 0.94 -8.12 2.27
N HIS A 228 0.82 -6.79 2.34
CA HIS A 228 -0.30 -6.16 3.04
C HIS A 228 -1.64 -6.41 2.36
N LEU A 229 -1.71 -6.25 1.05
CA LEU A 229 -2.93 -6.49 0.30
C LEU A 229 -3.35 -7.97 0.37
N ASP A 230 -2.39 -8.89 0.44
CA ASP A 230 -2.66 -10.32 0.69
C ASP A 230 -3.25 -10.55 2.09
N LEU A 231 -2.68 -9.95 3.14
CA LEU A 231 -3.28 -10.01 4.48
C LEU A 231 -4.68 -9.40 4.52
N ALA A 232 -4.89 -8.29 3.81
CA ALA A 232 -6.21 -7.67 3.68
C ALA A 232 -7.21 -8.61 2.97
N ASN A 233 -6.77 -9.41 1.99
CA ASN A 233 -7.60 -10.44 1.35
C ASN A 233 -8.05 -11.51 2.34
N GLU A 234 -7.14 -12.01 3.18
CA GLU A 234 -7.47 -13.00 4.20
C GLU A 234 -8.50 -12.46 5.18
N ASN A 235 -8.35 -11.21 5.61
CA ASN A 235 -9.31 -10.55 6.49
C ASN A 235 -10.66 -10.29 5.80
N LEU A 236 -10.65 -9.80 4.55
CA LEU A 236 -11.86 -9.61 3.74
C LEU A 236 -12.68 -10.88 3.62
N ALA A 237 -12.04 -12.05 3.54
CA ALA A 237 -12.72 -13.33 3.44
C ALA A 237 -13.53 -13.70 4.70
N VAL A 238 -13.31 -13.03 5.84
CA VAL A 238 -14.00 -13.27 7.11
C VAL A 238 -14.74 -12.05 7.69
N SER A 239 -14.55 -10.85 7.13
CA SER A 239 -15.19 -9.61 7.59
C SER A 239 -16.72 -9.57 7.44
N SER A 240 -17.39 -8.69 8.17
CA SER A 240 -18.82 -8.35 8.01
C SER A 240 -19.06 -7.42 6.81
N ASP A 241 -20.30 -7.34 6.32
CA ASP A 241 -20.65 -6.51 5.13
C ASP A 241 -20.28 -5.03 5.29
N SER A 242 -20.47 -4.45 6.48
CA SER A 242 -20.09 -3.06 6.76
C SER A 242 -18.58 -2.81 6.74
N GLU A 243 -17.78 -3.83 7.05
CA GLU A 243 -16.32 -3.74 7.00
C GLU A 243 -15.81 -3.89 5.55
N ILE A 244 -16.54 -4.60 4.69
CA ILE A 244 -16.18 -4.74 3.27
C ILE A 244 -16.21 -3.39 2.58
N ASP A 245 -17.24 -2.57 2.79
CA ASP A 245 -17.34 -1.23 2.18
C ASP A 245 -16.10 -0.37 2.48
N ILE A 246 -15.69 -0.41 3.75
CA ILE A 246 -14.53 0.31 4.28
C ILE A 246 -13.26 -0.18 3.61
N VAL A 247 -13.01 -1.48 3.68
CA VAL A 247 -11.79 -2.10 3.17
C VAL A 247 -11.70 -1.93 1.66
N THR A 248 -12.82 -2.03 0.96
CA THR A 248 -12.86 -1.92 -0.49
C THR A 248 -12.63 -0.49 -0.97
N SER A 249 -13.27 0.50 -0.34
CA SER A 249 -12.99 1.93 -0.59
C SER A 249 -11.53 2.25 -0.32
N HIS A 250 -10.99 1.71 0.78
CA HIS A 250 -9.62 1.92 1.16
C HIS A 250 -8.64 1.36 0.13
N ILE A 251 -8.82 0.10 -0.27
CA ILE A 251 -7.90 -0.55 -1.19
C ILE A 251 -8.02 0.02 -2.60
N GLY A 252 -9.21 0.44 -3.02
CA GLY A 252 -9.39 1.16 -4.29
C GLY A 252 -8.62 2.45 -4.33
N SER A 253 -8.75 3.25 -3.28
CA SER A 253 -7.97 4.48 -3.16
C SER A 253 -6.46 4.21 -3.16
N THR A 254 -6.02 3.15 -2.48
CA THR A 254 -4.60 2.79 -2.34
C THR A 254 -4.03 2.29 -3.67
N TYR A 255 -4.68 1.34 -4.33
CA TYR A 255 -4.25 0.78 -5.61
C TYR A 255 -4.23 1.84 -6.72
N THR A 256 -5.33 2.57 -6.91
CA THR A 256 -5.44 3.62 -7.95
C THR A 256 -4.38 4.72 -7.81
N ARG A 257 -3.86 4.93 -6.60
CA ARG A 257 -2.77 5.87 -6.32
C ARG A 257 -1.40 5.24 -6.45
N ILE A 258 -1.22 4.00 -5.99
CA ILE A 258 0.05 3.25 -6.07
C ILE A 258 0.45 2.98 -7.52
N ILE A 259 -0.50 2.66 -8.40
CA ILE A 259 -0.19 2.42 -9.82
C ILE A 259 0.25 3.69 -10.56
N ARG A 260 0.00 4.88 -10.01
CA ARG A 260 0.45 6.17 -10.58
C ARG A 260 1.91 6.50 -10.30
N PHE A 261 2.60 5.69 -9.50
CA PHE A 261 4.04 5.85 -9.26
C PHE A 261 4.85 5.54 -10.53
N SER A 262 6.15 5.87 -10.49
CA SER A 262 7.09 5.66 -11.61
C SER A 262 7.03 4.24 -12.21
N GLY A 263 7.31 4.13 -13.51
CA GLY A 263 7.29 2.83 -14.22
C GLY A 263 8.22 1.77 -13.64
N SER A 264 9.33 2.16 -13.02
CA SER A 264 10.23 1.23 -12.31
C SER A 264 9.57 0.64 -11.07
N PHE A 265 8.84 1.43 -10.28
CA PHE A 265 8.13 0.91 -9.11
C PHE A 265 6.97 0.00 -9.52
N ARG A 266 6.25 0.36 -10.59
CA ARG A 266 5.21 -0.49 -11.15
C ARG A 266 5.77 -1.86 -11.58
N ALA A 267 6.94 -1.89 -12.22
CA ALA A 267 7.61 -3.15 -12.55
C ALA A 267 7.95 -3.99 -11.30
N CYS A 268 8.40 -3.36 -10.21
CA CYS A 268 8.63 -4.04 -8.93
C CYS A 268 7.34 -4.63 -8.37
N LEU A 269 6.23 -3.87 -8.34
CA LEU A 269 4.93 -4.34 -7.88
C LEU A 269 4.44 -5.56 -8.67
N HIS A 270 4.59 -5.54 -10.00
CA HIS A 270 4.28 -6.69 -10.85
C HIS A 270 5.16 -7.89 -10.52
N SER A 271 6.48 -7.70 -10.34
CA SER A 271 7.37 -8.81 -9.96
C SER A 271 7.05 -9.41 -8.59
N CYS A 272 6.36 -8.65 -7.73
CA CYS A 272 5.88 -9.10 -6.43
C CYS A 272 4.47 -9.70 -6.48
N GLY A 273 3.79 -9.75 -7.63
CA GLY A 273 2.49 -10.42 -7.78
C GLY A 273 1.26 -9.54 -7.52
N ILE A 274 1.38 -8.21 -7.59
CA ILE A 274 0.24 -7.29 -7.34
C ILE A 274 -1.01 -7.63 -8.15
N VAL A 275 -0.86 -8.11 -9.39
CA VAL A 275 -1.98 -8.44 -10.28
C VAL A 275 -2.78 -9.61 -9.71
N SER A 276 -2.10 -10.65 -9.25
CA SER A 276 -2.72 -11.80 -8.59
C SER A 276 -3.45 -11.35 -7.33
N THR A 277 -2.79 -10.60 -6.46
CA THR A 277 -3.34 -10.11 -5.18
C THR A 277 -4.60 -9.27 -5.36
N ILE A 278 -4.58 -8.30 -6.27
CA ILE A 278 -5.74 -7.44 -6.56
C ILE A 278 -6.87 -8.23 -7.22
N THR A 279 -6.54 -9.17 -8.12
CA THR A 279 -7.56 -10.01 -8.75
C THR A 279 -8.25 -10.91 -7.73
N THR A 280 -7.50 -11.57 -6.85
CA THR A 280 -8.06 -12.36 -5.75
C THR A 280 -8.98 -11.52 -4.86
N MET A 281 -8.58 -10.29 -4.56
CA MET A 281 -9.39 -9.36 -3.78
C MET A 281 -10.71 -9.04 -4.43
N LEU A 282 -10.68 -8.64 -5.71
CA LEU A 282 -11.87 -8.32 -6.48
C LEU A 282 -12.79 -9.52 -6.59
N ARG A 283 -12.23 -10.73 -6.73
CA ARG A 283 -13.01 -11.97 -6.67
C ARG A 283 -13.77 -12.10 -5.35
N ILE A 284 -13.11 -11.92 -4.20
CA ILE A 284 -13.75 -11.99 -2.87
C ILE A 284 -14.89 -10.96 -2.76
N ILE A 285 -14.64 -9.72 -3.19
CA ILE A 285 -15.64 -8.63 -3.15
C ILE A 285 -16.86 -9.00 -4.00
N VAL A 286 -16.62 -9.48 -5.22
CA VAL A 286 -17.66 -9.83 -6.18
C VAL A 286 -18.47 -11.05 -5.75
N ASP A 287 -17.80 -12.07 -5.20
CA ASP A 287 -18.42 -13.29 -4.65
C ASP A 287 -19.39 -12.95 -3.50
N ARG A 288 -19.06 -11.93 -2.70
CA ARG A 288 -19.90 -11.48 -1.58
C ARG A 288 -21.06 -10.59 -2.00
N GLN A 289 -21.10 -10.14 -3.25
CA GLN A 289 -22.16 -9.30 -3.83
C GLN A 289 -22.41 -7.95 -3.14
N THR A 290 -21.52 -7.50 -2.27
CA THR A 290 -21.79 -6.39 -1.34
C THR A 290 -21.48 -5.00 -1.91
N VAL A 291 -20.57 -4.84 -2.88
CA VAL A 291 -20.14 -3.50 -3.33
C VAL A 291 -19.72 -3.49 -4.81
N TYR A 292 -20.65 -3.16 -5.71
CA TYR A 292 -20.38 -3.08 -7.16
C TYR A 292 -19.88 -1.72 -7.73
N PRO A 293 -20.09 -0.55 -7.09
CA PRO A 293 -19.48 0.71 -7.56
C PRO A 293 -17.95 0.65 -7.65
N VAL A 294 -17.36 -0.29 -6.93
CA VAL A 294 -15.93 -0.57 -6.89
C VAL A 294 -15.46 -1.19 -8.19
N LEU A 295 -16.25 -2.07 -8.83
CA LEU A 295 -15.82 -2.72 -10.07
C LEU A 295 -15.63 -1.72 -11.21
N SER A 296 -16.53 -0.73 -11.34
CA SER A 296 -16.42 0.32 -12.34
C SER A 296 -15.20 1.22 -12.11
N ASP A 297 -14.79 1.45 -10.85
CA ASP A 297 -13.57 2.19 -10.53
C ASP A 297 -12.28 1.36 -10.74
N PHE A 298 -12.32 0.04 -10.48
CA PHE A 298 -11.15 -0.82 -10.51
C PHE A 298 -10.84 -1.45 -11.87
N LEU A 299 -11.86 -1.86 -12.63
CA LEU A 299 -11.67 -2.54 -13.91
C LEU A 299 -10.84 -1.72 -14.91
N PRO A 300 -11.06 -0.39 -15.06
CA PRO A 300 -10.22 0.44 -15.93
C PRO A 300 -8.75 0.53 -15.48
N VAL A 301 -8.50 0.44 -14.17
CA VAL A 301 -7.15 0.53 -13.61
C VAL A 301 -6.42 -0.79 -13.74
N LEU A 302 -7.08 -1.90 -13.44
CA LEU A 302 -6.57 -3.24 -13.70
C LEU A 302 -6.31 -3.42 -15.20
N TRP A 303 -7.17 -2.87 -16.06
CA TRP A 303 -6.98 -2.86 -17.50
C TRP A 303 -5.69 -2.18 -17.94
N ASP A 304 -5.41 -0.95 -17.46
CA ASP A 304 -4.17 -0.24 -17.79
C ASP A 304 -2.93 -1.08 -17.44
N ASP A 305 -2.98 -1.78 -16.31
CA ASP A 305 -1.89 -2.62 -15.84
C ASP A 305 -1.76 -3.97 -16.57
N LEU A 306 -2.87 -4.52 -17.05
CA LEU A 306 -2.88 -5.66 -17.96
C LEU A 306 -2.45 -5.27 -19.38
N GLY A 307 -2.48 -3.97 -19.72
CA GLY A 307 -1.92 -3.42 -20.95
C GLY A 307 -0.38 -3.27 -20.89
N GLY A 308 0.31 -3.49 -22.02
CA GLY A 308 1.75 -3.19 -22.16
C GLY A 308 2.65 -4.35 -22.58
N VAL A 309 3.98 -4.16 -22.46
CA VAL A 309 4.99 -5.09 -23.01
C VAL A 309 5.01 -6.45 -22.27
N ALA A 310 4.72 -6.45 -20.96
CA ALA A 310 4.65 -7.66 -20.13
C ALA A 310 3.21 -8.21 -19.98
N ALA A 311 2.28 -7.72 -20.80
CA ALA A 311 0.86 -8.02 -20.70
C ALA A 311 0.51 -9.53 -20.67
N PRO A 312 1.16 -10.41 -21.47
CA PRO A 312 0.79 -11.83 -21.46
C PRO A 312 1.03 -12.52 -20.11
N ALA A 313 2.15 -12.21 -19.44
CA ALA A 313 2.47 -12.79 -18.13
C ALA A 313 1.48 -12.32 -17.05
N ARG A 314 1.18 -11.02 -17.04
CA ARG A 314 0.20 -10.43 -16.11
C ARG A 314 -1.21 -10.96 -16.33
N MET A 315 -1.59 -11.18 -17.59
CA MET A 315 -2.87 -11.81 -17.91
C MET A 315 -2.95 -13.25 -17.41
N VAL A 316 -1.87 -14.03 -17.49
CA VAL A 316 -1.80 -15.37 -16.88
C VAL A 316 -2.00 -15.30 -15.37
N GLU A 317 -1.33 -14.37 -14.68
CA GLU A 317 -1.50 -14.15 -13.23
C GLU A 317 -2.95 -13.81 -12.87
N ALA A 318 -3.56 -12.85 -13.59
CA ALA A 318 -4.95 -12.47 -13.37
C ALA A 318 -5.92 -13.65 -13.58
N ILE A 319 -5.77 -14.40 -14.67
CA ILE A 319 -6.68 -15.53 -14.96
C ILE A 319 -6.54 -16.63 -13.92
N ASN A 320 -5.31 -16.97 -13.50
CA ASN A 320 -5.10 -17.92 -12.41
C ASN A 320 -5.69 -17.44 -11.07
N ALA A 321 -5.71 -16.14 -10.83
CA ALA A 321 -6.33 -15.53 -9.66
C ALA A 321 -7.87 -15.40 -9.74
N GLY A 322 -8.48 -15.82 -10.85
CA GLY A 322 -9.94 -15.88 -11.01
C GLY A 322 -10.56 -14.71 -11.78
N PHE A 323 -9.80 -14.08 -12.69
CA PHE A 323 -10.29 -12.94 -13.46
C PHE A 323 -11.56 -13.24 -14.28
N LEU A 324 -11.71 -14.43 -14.86
CA LEU A 324 -12.89 -14.78 -15.65
C LEU A 324 -14.16 -14.84 -14.79
N GLN A 325 -14.04 -15.33 -13.56
CA GLN A 325 -15.11 -15.43 -12.57
C GLN A 325 -15.59 -14.02 -12.18
N ILE A 326 -14.65 -13.08 -12.00
CA ILE A 326 -14.95 -11.66 -11.75
C ILE A 326 -15.80 -11.09 -12.88
N LEU A 327 -15.45 -11.33 -14.16
CA LEU A 327 -16.23 -10.81 -15.29
C LEU A 327 -17.66 -11.36 -15.31
N ILE A 328 -17.83 -12.65 -15.02
CA ILE A 328 -19.15 -13.31 -15.08
C ILE A 328 -20.04 -12.89 -13.92
N ILE A 329 -19.53 -12.97 -12.70
CA ILE A 329 -20.29 -12.58 -11.50
C ILE A 329 -20.51 -11.06 -11.54
N GLY A 330 -19.49 -10.31 -11.95
CA GLY A 330 -19.50 -8.88 -12.28
C GLY A 330 -20.68 -8.48 -13.17
N ALA A 331 -20.90 -9.23 -14.24
CA ALA A 331 -21.95 -9.00 -15.23
C ALA A 331 -23.36 -9.46 -14.80
N ALA A 332 -23.45 -10.44 -13.91
CA ALA A 332 -24.71 -11.03 -13.44
C ALA A 332 -25.18 -10.48 -12.09
N GLY A 333 -24.34 -9.74 -11.37
CA GLY A 333 -24.60 -9.26 -10.03
C GLY A 333 -25.83 -8.33 -9.94
N PRO A 334 -26.62 -8.42 -8.85
CA PRO A 334 -27.83 -7.63 -8.66
C PRO A 334 -27.59 -6.11 -8.63
N HIS A 335 -26.35 -5.69 -8.33
CA HIS A 335 -25.93 -4.29 -8.24
C HIS A 335 -24.94 -3.88 -9.34
N SER A 336 -24.76 -4.72 -10.36
CA SER A 336 -23.91 -4.40 -11.52
C SER A 336 -24.45 -3.17 -12.25
N ASP A 337 -23.68 -2.07 -12.21
CA ASP A 337 -24.04 -0.82 -12.88
C ASP A 337 -23.77 -0.89 -14.41
N GLU A 338 -24.31 0.08 -15.15
CA GLU A 338 -24.16 0.12 -16.62
C GLU A 338 -22.69 0.35 -17.06
N SER A 339 -21.89 1.04 -16.24
CA SER A 339 -20.48 1.30 -16.54
C SER A 339 -19.66 0.02 -16.49
N ALA A 340 -19.73 -0.71 -15.38
CA ALA A 340 -19.05 -1.98 -15.18
C ALA A 340 -19.47 -3.01 -16.25
N ARG A 341 -20.75 -3.04 -16.63
CA ARG A 341 -21.22 -3.90 -17.73
C ARG A 341 -20.61 -3.52 -19.07
N THR A 342 -20.52 -2.24 -19.37
CA THR A 342 -19.89 -1.72 -20.60
C THR A 342 -18.41 -2.09 -20.63
N ASP A 343 -17.71 -1.93 -19.50
CA ASP A 343 -16.30 -2.30 -19.39
C ASP A 343 -16.10 -3.81 -19.58
N ILE A 344 -16.89 -4.65 -18.90
CA ILE A 344 -16.83 -6.12 -19.05
C ILE A 344 -17.15 -6.54 -20.49
N GLU A 345 -18.13 -5.91 -21.12
CA GLU A 345 -18.48 -6.14 -22.52
C GLU A 345 -17.30 -5.85 -23.45
N GLU A 346 -16.61 -4.72 -23.26
CA GLU A 346 -15.42 -4.36 -24.04
C GLU A 346 -14.25 -5.33 -23.78
N MET A 347 -14.07 -5.80 -22.54
CA MET A 347 -13.06 -6.81 -22.21
C MET A 347 -13.27 -8.11 -22.97
N LEU A 348 -14.52 -8.58 -23.07
CA LEU A 348 -14.88 -9.81 -23.76
C LEU A 348 -14.83 -9.67 -25.29
N LYS A 349 -15.20 -8.49 -25.81
CA LYS A 349 -15.24 -8.22 -27.27
C LYS A 349 -13.88 -7.97 -27.88
N SER A 350 -13.06 -7.17 -27.21
CA SER A 350 -11.88 -6.57 -27.85
C SER A 350 -10.58 -7.05 -27.22
N PHE A 351 -10.54 -7.20 -25.88
CA PHE A 351 -9.30 -7.39 -25.16
C PHE A 351 -8.86 -8.84 -25.05
N LEU A 352 -9.65 -9.67 -24.37
CA LEU A 352 -9.35 -11.08 -24.15
C LEU A 352 -9.16 -11.85 -25.48
N PRO A 353 -9.91 -11.55 -26.56
CA PRO A 353 -9.62 -12.07 -27.90
C PRO A 353 -8.21 -11.74 -28.40
N GLY A 354 -7.63 -10.59 -28.06
CA GLY A 354 -6.25 -10.25 -28.39
C GLY A 354 -5.26 -11.16 -27.67
N PHE A 355 -5.50 -11.42 -26.38
CA PHE A 355 -4.60 -12.23 -25.55
C PHE A 355 -4.60 -13.73 -25.85
N THR A 356 -5.69 -14.26 -26.40
CA THR A 356 -5.75 -15.68 -26.80
C THR A 356 -4.83 -16.03 -27.97
N THR A 357 -4.07 -15.06 -28.51
CA THR A 357 -2.98 -15.31 -29.47
C THR A 357 -1.70 -15.83 -28.79
N TYR A 358 -1.53 -15.55 -27.49
CA TYR A 358 -0.40 -16.04 -26.72
C TYR A 358 -0.73 -17.42 -26.15
N GLN A 359 0.08 -18.44 -26.49
CA GLN A 359 -0.14 -19.82 -26.04
C GLN A 359 -0.30 -19.93 -24.52
N SER A 360 0.58 -19.30 -23.74
CA SER A 360 0.54 -19.36 -22.27
C SER A 360 -0.77 -18.82 -21.69
N VAL A 361 -1.31 -17.76 -22.30
CA VAL A 361 -2.59 -17.18 -21.88
C VAL A 361 -3.74 -18.08 -22.32
N LEU A 362 -3.71 -18.57 -23.55
CA LEU A 362 -4.74 -19.47 -24.08
C LEU A 362 -4.87 -20.75 -23.24
N GLU A 363 -3.75 -21.36 -22.85
CA GLU A 363 -3.73 -22.55 -21.98
C GLU A 363 -4.30 -22.24 -20.59
N CYS A 364 -3.95 -21.09 -20.02
CA CYS A 364 -4.49 -20.63 -18.74
C CYS A 364 -6.00 -20.40 -18.81
N ILE A 365 -6.50 -19.73 -19.86
CA ILE A 365 -7.95 -19.56 -20.10
C ILE A 365 -8.63 -20.92 -20.21
N ARG A 366 -8.06 -21.84 -21.00
CA ARG A 366 -8.62 -23.19 -21.18
C ARG A 366 -8.81 -23.91 -19.85
N ASN A 367 -7.85 -23.77 -18.94
CA ASN A 367 -7.92 -24.40 -17.62
C ASN A 367 -8.93 -23.72 -16.69
N ALA A 368 -9.11 -22.40 -16.80
CA ALA A 368 -10.05 -21.64 -15.98
C ALA A 368 -11.51 -21.70 -16.50
N LEU A 369 -11.70 -22.01 -17.79
CA LEU A 369 -13.02 -22.04 -18.45
C LEU A 369 -14.07 -22.94 -17.77
N PRO A 370 -13.75 -24.17 -17.29
CA PRO A 370 -14.76 -25.03 -16.67
C PRO A 370 -15.45 -24.41 -15.46
N GLU A 371 -14.70 -23.72 -14.59
CA GLU A 371 -15.27 -23.04 -13.41
C GLU A 371 -16.08 -21.82 -13.85
N ALA A 372 -15.57 -21.03 -14.79
CA ALA A 372 -16.27 -19.90 -15.38
C ALA A 372 -17.60 -20.31 -16.05
N ASP A 373 -17.61 -21.42 -16.79
CA ASP A 373 -18.80 -21.94 -17.47
C ASP A 373 -19.91 -22.38 -16.49
N VAL A 374 -19.55 -22.86 -15.29
CA VAL A 374 -20.53 -23.14 -14.22
C VAL A 374 -21.24 -21.86 -13.80
N LEU A 375 -20.49 -20.78 -13.58
CA LEU A 375 -21.04 -19.47 -13.21
C LEU A 375 -21.87 -18.85 -14.36
N ALA A 376 -21.39 -18.95 -15.60
CA ALA A 376 -22.10 -18.46 -16.79
C ALA A 376 -23.39 -19.25 -17.09
N SER A 377 -23.54 -20.44 -16.51
CA SER A 377 -24.74 -21.27 -16.68
C SER A 377 -25.93 -20.80 -15.85
N THR A 378 -25.73 -19.85 -14.92
CA THR A 378 -26.79 -19.28 -14.07
C THR A 378 -27.85 -18.54 -14.90
N PRO A 379 -29.15 -18.58 -14.50
CA PRO A 379 -30.21 -17.85 -15.19
C PRO A 379 -29.96 -16.33 -15.25
N GLN A 380 -29.38 -15.77 -14.18
CA GLN A 380 -29.07 -14.35 -14.07
C GLN A 380 -28.06 -13.92 -15.14
N PHE A 381 -26.95 -14.65 -15.28
CA PHE A 381 -25.97 -14.35 -16.32
C PHE A 381 -26.55 -14.57 -17.72
N LYS A 382 -27.27 -15.66 -17.95
CA LYS A 382 -27.89 -15.94 -19.27
C LYS A 382 -28.89 -14.87 -19.73
N ALA A 383 -29.53 -14.17 -18.80
CA ALA A 383 -30.42 -13.07 -19.09
C ALA A 383 -29.67 -11.73 -19.32
N SER A 384 -28.38 -11.64 -18.98
CA SER A 384 -27.55 -10.45 -19.16
C SER A 384 -27.23 -10.20 -20.64
N PRO A 385 -27.18 -8.93 -21.10
CA PRO A 385 -26.75 -8.61 -22.47
C PRO A 385 -25.33 -9.09 -22.78
N ILE A 386 -24.51 -9.30 -21.75
CA ILE A 386 -23.11 -9.74 -21.85
C ILE A 386 -22.99 -11.22 -22.23
N ALA A 387 -24.02 -12.04 -21.98
CA ALA A 387 -23.97 -13.50 -22.21
C ALA A 387 -23.58 -13.88 -23.65
N LYS A 388 -24.06 -13.12 -24.63
CA LYS A 388 -23.71 -13.33 -26.06
C LYS A 388 -22.23 -13.09 -26.33
N HIS A 389 -21.63 -12.11 -25.65
CA HIS A 389 -20.21 -11.79 -25.79
C HIS A 389 -19.33 -12.85 -25.13
N TRP A 390 -19.75 -13.36 -23.96
CA TRP A 390 -19.11 -14.52 -23.34
C TRP A 390 -19.10 -15.74 -24.25
N GLU A 391 -20.24 -16.11 -24.85
CA GLU A 391 -20.30 -17.29 -25.73
C GLU A 391 -19.45 -17.12 -27.00
N SER A 392 -19.39 -15.90 -27.54
CA SER A 392 -18.52 -15.58 -28.68
C SER A 392 -17.04 -15.74 -28.31
N PHE A 393 -16.64 -15.22 -27.13
CA PHE A 393 -15.28 -15.37 -26.62
C PHE A 393 -14.93 -16.84 -26.35
N ARG A 394 -15.82 -17.60 -25.69
CA ARG A 394 -15.67 -19.02 -25.42
C ARG A 394 -15.47 -19.85 -26.69
N THR A 395 -16.30 -19.59 -27.71
CA THR A 395 -16.18 -20.23 -29.03
C THR A 395 -14.82 -19.95 -29.65
N LEU A 396 -14.35 -18.70 -29.59
CA LEU A 396 -13.03 -18.31 -30.09
C LEU A 396 -11.89 -19.06 -29.36
N VAL A 397 -11.97 -19.18 -28.03
CA VAL A 397 -10.98 -19.93 -27.24
C VAL A 397 -10.94 -21.39 -27.66
N GLN A 398 -12.10 -22.04 -27.83
CA GLN A 398 -12.18 -23.42 -28.29
C GLN A 398 -11.58 -23.60 -29.69
N GLN A 399 -11.89 -22.69 -30.63
CA GLN A 399 -11.31 -22.69 -31.97
C GLN A 399 -9.79 -22.55 -31.95
N ARG A 400 -9.26 -21.63 -31.13
CA ARG A 400 -7.81 -21.43 -31.03
C ARG A 400 -7.11 -22.59 -30.35
N THR A 401 -7.74 -23.19 -29.34
CA THR A 401 -7.24 -24.38 -28.65
C THR A 401 -7.14 -25.57 -29.60
N SER A 402 -8.17 -25.83 -30.42
CA SER A 402 -8.13 -26.94 -31.38
C SER A 402 -7.08 -26.76 -32.48
N VAL A 403 -6.83 -25.51 -32.90
CA VAL A 403 -5.72 -25.18 -33.82
C VAL A 403 -4.38 -25.45 -33.14
N LEU A 404 -4.20 -25.07 -31.88
CA LEU A 404 -2.99 -25.34 -31.11
C LEU A 404 -2.74 -26.85 -31.01
N GLU A 405 -3.74 -27.61 -30.60
CA GLU A 405 -3.64 -29.07 -30.42
C GLU A 405 -3.39 -29.82 -31.73
N SER A 406 -4.02 -29.41 -32.83
CA SER A 406 -3.80 -30.03 -34.15
C SER A 406 -2.40 -29.74 -34.70
N ASN A 407 -1.86 -28.54 -34.49
CA ASN A 407 -0.49 -28.20 -34.88
C ASN A 407 0.57 -28.90 -34.01
N PHE A 408 0.37 -29.00 -32.69
CA PHE A 408 1.27 -29.75 -31.81
C PHE A 408 1.28 -31.25 -32.13
N ALA A 409 0.11 -31.84 -32.40
CA ALA A 409 0.02 -33.24 -32.80
C ALA A 409 0.73 -33.51 -34.13
N ALA A 410 0.65 -32.57 -35.09
CA ALA A 410 1.33 -32.65 -36.37
C ALA A 410 2.86 -32.47 -36.25
N GLU A 411 3.33 -31.54 -35.43
CA GLU A 411 4.77 -31.37 -35.17
C GLU A 411 5.36 -32.60 -34.47
N PHE A 412 4.68 -33.16 -33.47
CA PHE A 412 5.16 -34.34 -32.74
C PHE A 412 5.22 -35.60 -33.63
N THR A 413 4.24 -35.79 -34.52
CA THR A 413 4.27 -36.88 -35.52
C THR A 413 5.33 -36.66 -36.60
N SER A 414 5.59 -35.42 -37.02
CA SER A 414 6.66 -35.10 -37.98
C SER A 414 8.07 -35.35 -37.40
N TRP A 415 8.26 -35.12 -36.09
CA TRP A 415 9.52 -35.42 -35.38
C TRP A 415 9.75 -36.92 -35.19
N GLN A 416 8.70 -37.70 -34.92
CA GLN A 416 8.80 -39.15 -34.83
C GLN A 416 9.00 -39.83 -36.21
N GLY A 417 8.59 -39.15 -37.30
CA GLY A 417 8.82 -39.59 -38.68
C GLY A 417 10.13 -39.11 -39.30
N ALA A 418 10.89 -38.25 -38.62
CA ALA A 418 12.19 -37.80 -39.13
C ALA A 418 13.19 -38.97 -39.11
N PRO A 419 13.90 -39.25 -40.22
CA PRO A 419 14.89 -40.31 -40.25
C PRO A 419 15.97 -40.03 -39.19
N LYS A 420 16.30 -41.05 -38.38
CA LYS A 420 17.34 -41.03 -37.32
C LYS A 420 18.74 -40.59 -37.80
N SER A 421 18.92 -40.29 -39.08
CA SER A 421 20.19 -39.94 -39.72
C SER A 421 20.67 -38.49 -39.50
N CYS A 422 19.90 -37.62 -38.85
CA CYS A 422 20.30 -36.23 -38.61
C CYS A 422 20.82 -35.94 -37.19
N CYS A 423 20.79 -36.91 -36.28
CA CYS A 423 21.39 -36.77 -34.96
C CYS A 423 22.86 -37.25 -35.02
N GLU A 424 23.73 -36.46 -35.61
CA GLU A 424 25.15 -36.58 -35.29
C GLU A 424 25.31 -36.26 -33.78
N PRO A 425 26.00 -37.10 -33.01
CA PRO A 425 26.26 -36.81 -31.61
C PRO A 425 27.05 -35.50 -31.52
N ILE A 426 26.50 -34.52 -30.80
CA ILE A 426 27.22 -33.31 -30.42
C ILE A 426 28.49 -33.78 -29.68
N PRO A 427 29.70 -33.39 -30.11
CA PRO A 427 30.93 -33.76 -29.42
C PRO A 427 30.83 -33.30 -27.96
N ALA A 428 31.11 -34.21 -27.04
CA ALA A 428 31.17 -33.96 -25.60
C ALA A 428 32.34 -33.01 -25.28
N VAL A 429 32.18 -31.72 -25.55
CA VAL A 429 33.12 -30.66 -25.16
C VAL A 429 32.31 -29.45 -24.72
N VAL A 430 31.65 -29.54 -23.56
CA VAL A 430 31.61 -28.51 -22.48
C VAL A 430 30.97 -29.20 -21.26
N GLN A 431 31.70 -30.09 -20.59
CA GLN A 431 31.43 -30.47 -19.20
C GLN A 431 32.66 -30.07 -18.37
N ALA A 432 32.78 -28.76 -18.13
CA ALA A 432 33.57 -28.15 -17.05
C ALA A 432 33.65 -26.64 -17.33
N ALA A 433 32.61 -25.90 -16.99
CA ALA A 433 32.73 -24.47 -16.78
C ALA A 433 32.09 -24.16 -15.42
N ASP A 434 32.96 -23.88 -14.45
CA ASP A 434 32.66 -23.42 -13.10
C ASP A 434 31.84 -22.10 -13.16
N PRO A 435 30.73 -21.96 -12.42
CA PRO A 435 29.90 -20.74 -12.43
C PRO A 435 30.61 -19.47 -11.93
N PHE A 436 31.79 -19.56 -11.32
CA PHE A 436 32.42 -18.42 -10.61
C PHE A 436 33.44 -17.60 -11.42
N THR A 437 33.71 -17.90 -12.69
CA THR A 437 34.76 -17.18 -13.47
C THR A 437 34.24 -16.25 -14.57
N ILE A 438 33.01 -15.75 -14.49
CA ILE A 438 32.52 -14.67 -15.37
C ILE A 438 32.13 -13.43 -14.53
N ALA A 439 33.08 -12.96 -13.73
CA ALA A 439 32.99 -11.67 -13.08
C ALA A 439 34.39 -11.04 -12.98
N ARG A 440 35.00 -10.72 -14.13
CA ARG A 440 36.03 -9.69 -14.32
C ARG A 440 36.60 -9.80 -15.74
N GLY A 441 36.21 -8.88 -16.61
CA GLY A 441 36.81 -8.74 -17.94
C GLY A 441 35.85 -8.08 -18.91
N GLY A 442 35.96 -6.77 -19.05
CA GLY A 442 35.16 -6.03 -20.02
C GLY A 442 35.52 -6.44 -21.45
N ALA A 443 34.50 -6.83 -22.22
CA ALA A 443 34.53 -6.78 -23.68
C ALA A 443 33.09 -6.51 -24.17
N LYS A 444 32.85 -5.26 -24.55
CA LYS A 444 31.73 -4.85 -25.40
C LYS A 444 31.87 -5.52 -26.77
N GLN A 445 30.72 -5.73 -27.41
CA GLN A 445 30.49 -6.19 -28.79
C GLN A 445 30.61 -7.70 -29.04
N ARG A 446 29.52 -8.24 -29.62
CA ARG A 446 29.30 -9.61 -30.14
C ARG A 446 28.71 -10.65 -29.18
N ILE A 447 27.60 -10.32 -28.50
CA ILE A 447 26.59 -11.33 -28.09
C ILE A 447 25.19 -10.76 -28.36
N GLY A 448 24.98 -10.27 -29.58
CA GLY A 448 23.69 -9.72 -30.04
C GLY A 448 22.90 -10.65 -30.96
N GLU A 449 23.49 -11.75 -31.44
CA GLU A 449 22.90 -12.55 -32.53
C GLU A 449 22.87 -14.07 -32.27
N ARG A 450 23.17 -14.53 -31.05
CA ARG A 450 23.14 -15.98 -30.72
C ARG A 450 22.25 -16.39 -29.53
N ALA A 451 21.53 -15.45 -28.92
CA ALA A 451 20.63 -15.76 -27.79
C ALA A 451 19.17 -16.08 -28.22
N ASN A 452 18.83 -15.96 -29.51
CA ASN A 452 17.47 -16.22 -30.02
C ASN A 452 17.23 -17.66 -30.51
N THR A 453 18.09 -18.62 -30.18
CA THR A 453 17.94 -20.01 -30.69
C THR A 453 18.34 -21.09 -29.69
N ILE A 454 18.01 -20.92 -28.41
CA ILE A 454 18.02 -22.05 -27.45
C ILE A 454 16.79 -21.94 -26.54
N ARG A 455 15.65 -22.43 -27.06
CA ARG A 455 14.59 -23.03 -26.25
C ARG A 455 14.64 -24.53 -26.54
N CYS A 456 15.28 -25.28 -25.66
CA CYS A 456 15.06 -26.71 -25.56
C CYS A 456 14.82 -27.05 -24.10
N LEU A 457 13.68 -27.70 -23.89
CA LEU A 457 13.18 -28.29 -22.66
C LEU A 457 14.26 -29.19 -22.04
N ALA A 458 14.55 -28.95 -20.76
CA ALA A 458 15.16 -29.95 -19.89
C ALA A 458 14.08 -30.40 -18.89
N TYR A 459 13.34 -31.44 -19.27
CA TYR A 459 12.68 -32.34 -18.34
C TYR A 459 13.48 -33.64 -18.37
N THR A 460 14.20 -33.93 -17.29
CA THR A 460 14.76 -35.26 -17.02
C THR A 460 14.72 -35.50 -15.52
N GLY A 461 13.96 -36.52 -15.10
CA GLY A 461 13.92 -37.04 -13.74
C GLY A 461 12.60 -36.77 -13.04
#